data_AF-A0A9E3KA57-F1
#
_entry.id   AF-A0A9E3KA57-F1
#
_cell.length_a   1.000
_cell.length_b   1.000
_cell.length_c   1.000
_cell.angle_alpha   90.00
_cell.angle_beta   90.00
_cell.angle_gamma   90.00
#
_symmetry.space_group_name_H-M   'P 1'
#
loop_
_entity.id
_entity.type
_entity.pdbx_description
1 polymer ?
#
loop_
_entity_poly.entity_id
_entity_poly.type
_entity_poly.pdbx_seq_one_letter_code
_entity_poly.pdbx_strand_id
1 'polypeptide(L)'
;MADADPKIETKGEKVAAANVIETVEAPPTVAKKRSWLRIALMISVPLLIAAVAGYFYLTGGRYQTTDNAYISQDMISISPDVSGRIVQVNVRENQRVKAGDILLVIDPEPYRIALEQANAAIATARVDVSTKATDTGSAAADIESANADISLAQATYDRQNALWKKGF
;
A
#
# COMPACT_ATOMS: atom_id res chain seq x y z
N MET A 1 -119.89 -11.21 -20.15
CA MET A 1 -118.81 -10.21 -20.30
C MET A 1 -117.52 -11.03 -20.32
N ALA A 2 -117.18 -11.73 -21.41
CA ALA A 2 -117.14 -11.35 -22.83
C ALA A 2 -115.90 -10.51 -23.18
N ASP A 3 -115.36 -10.78 -24.38
CA ASP A 3 -114.15 -10.23 -25.00
C ASP A 3 -112.80 -10.68 -24.38
N ALA A 4 -111.77 -11.06 -25.14
CA ALA A 4 -111.70 -11.56 -26.53
C ALA A 4 -110.39 -12.36 -26.74
N ASP A 5 -110.41 -13.33 -27.66
CA ASP A 5 -109.24 -14.08 -28.16
C ASP A 5 -108.45 -13.20 -29.17
N PRO A 6 -107.19 -13.50 -29.55
CA PRO A 6 -107.04 -14.43 -30.67
C PRO A 6 -105.83 -15.39 -30.64
N LYS A 7 -106.14 -16.61 -31.08
CA LYS A 7 -105.22 -17.66 -31.56
C LYS A 7 -104.30 -17.21 -32.70
N ILE A 8 -103.19 -17.93 -32.85
CA ILE A 8 -102.49 -18.13 -34.13
C ILE A 8 -102.66 -19.60 -34.56
N GLU A 9 -103.28 -19.83 -35.72
CA GLU A 9 -103.33 -21.12 -36.42
C GLU A 9 -101.92 -21.38 -37.01
N THR A 10 -101.26 -22.54 -36.92
CA THR A 10 -101.61 -23.92 -37.31
C THR A 10 -102.00 -24.09 -38.78
N LYS A 11 -101.11 -24.70 -39.60
CA LYS A 11 -101.33 -25.96 -40.38
C LYS A 11 -100.64 -26.01 -41.76
N GLY A 12 -100.11 -27.21 -42.07
CA GLY A 12 -99.55 -27.62 -43.37
C GLY A 12 -98.02 -27.66 -43.36
N GLU A 13 -97.30 -28.75 -43.61
CA GLU A 13 -97.62 -30.15 -43.97
C GLU A 13 -96.41 -31.07 -43.54
N LYS A 14 -96.31 -32.40 -43.78
CA LYS A 14 -97.11 -33.31 -44.62
C LYS A 14 -97.27 -34.73 -44.05
N VAL A 15 -98.37 -35.36 -44.49
CA VAL A 15 -98.64 -36.80 -44.69
C VAL A 15 -97.35 -37.60 -45.02
N ALA A 16 -96.87 -38.48 -44.14
CA ALA A 16 -97.25 -39.88 -43.95
C ALA A 16 -97.05 -40.83 -45.16
N ALA A 17 -96.06 -41.73 -45.05
CA ALA A 17 -96.02 -43.01 -45.76
C ALA A 17 -95.19 -44.00 -44.93
N ALA A 18 -95.73 -45.20 -44.69
CA ALA A 18 -95.01 -46.28 -44.04
C ALA A 18 -94.11 -47.02 -45.04
N ASN A 19 -93.02 -47.63 -44.57
CA ASN A 19 -92.71 -49.00 -44.97
C ASN A 19 -91.73 -49.70 -44.01
N VAL A 20 -91.92 -51.00 -43.87
CA VAL A 20 -91.07 -51.92 -43.13
C VAL A 20 -89.95 -52.40 -44.05
N ILE A 21 -88.69 -52.28 -43.61
CA ILE A 21 -87.59 -53.14 -44.09
C ILE A 21 -86.70 -53.48 -42.89
N GLU A 22 -86.41 -54.77 -42.74
CA GLU A 22 -85.53 -55.36 -41.74
C GLU A 22 -84.14 -55.65 -42.37
N THR A 23 -83.09 -55.71 -41.54
CA THR A 23 -81.71 -56.16 -41.88
C THR A 23 -80.77 -55.11 -42.51
N VAL A 24 -79.62 -54.84 -41.85
CA VAL A 24 -78.23 -55.03 -42.36
C VAL A 24 -77.20 -54.68 -41.26
N GLU A 25 -76.16 -55.51 -41.22
CA GLU A 25 -74.92 -55.59 -40.42
C GLU A 25 -74.13 -54.32 -39.98
N ALA A 26 -73.23 -54.56 -39.01
CA ALA A 26 -72.13 -53.69 -38.53
C ALA A 26 -70.92 -53.66 -39.53
N PRO A 27 -69.76 -52.98 -39.31
CA PRO A 27 -68.97 -52.71 -38.07
C PRO A 27 -68.59 -51.18 -37.96
N PRO A 28 -67.42 -50.65 -37.48
CA PRO A 28 -66.24 -51.21 -36.78
C PRO A 28 -65.75 -50.40 -35.54
N THR A 29 -64.60 -49.70 -35.62
CA THR A 29 -63.71 -49.28 -34.52
C THR A 29 -62.82 -48.08 -34.88
N VAL A 30 -62.51 -47.13 -33.96
CA VAL A 30 -61.27 -46.32 -34.03
C VAL A 30 -60.65 -45.91 -32.67
N ALA A 31 -59.43 -46.39 -32.42
CA ALA A 31 -58.31 -45.90 -31.58
C ALA A 31 -58.52 -45.05 -30.28
N LYS A 32 -58.22 -45.65 -29.13
CA LYS A 32 -57.92 -44.98 -27.84
C LYS A 32 -56.45 -44.51 -27.79
N LYS A 33 -56.13 -43.25 -28.13
CA LYS A 33 -54.73 -42.75 -28.10
C LYS A 33 -54.50 -41.31 -27.56
N ARG A 34 -55.25 -40.88 -26.52
CA ARG A 34 -55.13 -39.52 -25.93
C ARG A 34 -54.83 -39.37 -24.43
N SER A 35 -54.86 -40.43 -23.61
CA SER A 35 -54.45 -40.32 -22.18
C SER A 35 -52.93 -40.40 -21.98
N TRP A 36 -52.25 -41.30 -22.69
CA TRP A 36 -50.79 -41.43 -22.62
C TRP A 36 -50.06 -40.13 -23.01
N LEU A 37 -50.59 -39.38 -23.99
CA LEU A 37 -50.06 -38.07 -24.40
C LEU A 37 -50.17 -37.02 -23.28
N ARG A 38 -51.26 -37.07 -22.48
CA ARG A 38 -51.44 -36.20 -21.31
C ARG A 38 -50.47 -36.56 -20.19
N ILE A 39 -50.23 -37.86 -19.95
CA ILE A 39 -49.25 -38.34 -18.96
C ILE A 39 -47.83 -37.98 -19.38
N ALA A 40 -47.49 -38.20 -20.66
CA ALA A 40 -46.20 -37.82 -21.23
C ALA A 40 -45.97 -36.30 -21.12
N LEU A 41 -46.98 -35.48 -21.40
CA LEU A 41 -46.92 -34.02 -21.21
C LEU A 41 -46.78 -33.63 -19.73
N MET A 42 -47.50 -34.29 -18.82
CA MET A 42 -47.40 -34.04 -17.38
C MET A 42 -46.02 -34.36 -16.78
N ILE A 43 -45.26 -35.27 -17.40
CA ILE A 43 -43.92 -35.64 -16.95
C ILE A 43 -42.84 -34.84 -17.72
N SER A 44 -43.02 -34.62 -19.02
CA SER A 44 -42.02 -33.93 -19.85
C SER A 44 -41.88 -32.46 -19.49
N VAL A 45 -42.98 -31.76 -19.19
CA VAL A 45 -42.96 -30.34 -18.81
C VAL A 45 -42.14 -30.10 -17.53
N PRO A 46 -42.41 -30.74 -16.37
CA PRO A 46 -41.59 -30.55 -15.17
C PRO A 46 -40.16 -31.08 -15.35
N LEU A 47 -39.94 -32.16 -16.11
CA LEU A 47 -38.58 -32.66 -16.38
C LEU A 47 -37.75 -31.67 -17.20
N LEU A 48 -38.35 -31.02 -18.20
CA LEU A 48 -37.70 -30.02 -19.03
C LEU A 48 -37.43 -28.73 -18.23
N ILE A 49 -38.38 -28.31 -17.38
CA ILE A 49 -38.18 -27.20 -16.43
C ILE A 49 -37.02 -27.52 -15.48
N ALA A 50 -36.96 -28.73 -14.91
CA ALA A 50 -35.88 -29.14 -14.02
C ALA A 50 -34.51 -29.19 -14.73
N ALA A 51 -34.46 -29.67 -15.97
CA ALA A 51 -33.24 -29.69 -16.77
C ALA A 51 -32.73 -28.28 -17.11
N VAL A 52 -33.62 -27.36 -17.49
CA VAL A 52 -33.28 -25.96 -17.77
C VAL A 52 -32.85 -25.24 -16.49
N ALA A 53 -33.57 -25.40 -15.38
CA ALA A 53 -33.21 -24.84 -14.08
C ALA A 53 -31.84 -25.37 -13.60
N GLY A 54 -31.59 -26.67 -13.74
CA GLY A 54 -30.30 -27.30 -13.44
C GLY A 54 -29.17 -26.74 -14.31
N TYR A 55 -29.39 -26.57 -15.62
CA TYR A 55 -28.41 -25.96 -16.52
C TYR A 55 -28.05 -24.52 -16.09
N PHE A 56 -29.05 -23.66 -15.83
CA PHE A 56 -28.82 -22.29 -15.37
C PHE A 56 -28.15 -22.23 -14.00
N TYR A 57 -28.55 -23.09 -13.04
CA TYR A 57 -27.91 -23.18 -11.73
C TYR A 57 -26.42 -23.59 -11.83
N LEU A 58 -26.12 -24.58 -12.68
CA LEU A 58 -24.76 -25.07 -12.89
C LEU A 58 -23.86 -24.08 -13.64
N THR A 59 -24.42 -23.20 -14.49
CA THR A 59 -23.64 -22.30 -15.37
C THR A 59 -23.58 -20.85 -14.88
N GLY A 60 -24.63 -20.32 -14.25
CA GLY A 60 -24.77 -18.89 -13.96
C GLY A 60 -23.90 -18.35 -12.82
N GLY A 61 -23.47 -19.18 -11.87
CA GLY A 61 -22.78 -18.71 -10.65
C GLY A 61 -21.24 -18.63 -10.72
N ARG A 62 -20.62 -19.00 -11.84
CA ARG A 62 -19.17 -19.34 -11.87
C ARG A 62 -18.19 -18.17 -11.93
N TYR A 63 -18.67 -16.95 -12.24
CA TYR A 63 -17.82 -15.77 -12.36
C TYR A 63 -18.47 -14.60 -11.64
N GLN A 64 -17.79 -14.09 -10.62
CA GLN A 64 -18.17 -12.88 -9.90
C GLN A 64 -17.14 -11.80 -10.24
N THR A 65 -17.47 -10.94 -11.21
CA THR A 65 -16.63 -9.78 -11.53
C THR A 65 -16.90 -8.70 -10.48
N THR A 66 -15.84 -8.22 -9.83
CA THR A 66 -15.90 -7.07 -8.92
C THR A 66 -14.78 -6.11 -9.28
N ASP A 67 -15.12 -4.83 -9.44
CA ASP A 67 -14.16 -3.77 -9.73
C ASP A 67 -13.41 -3.29 -8.48
N ASN A 68 -13.83 -3.76 -7.30
CA ASN A 68 -13.29 -3.39 -5.99
C ASN A 68 -12.09 -4.28 -5.61
N ALA A 69 -10.95 -4.08 -6.25
CA ALA A 69 -9.68 -4.71 -5.91
C ALA A 69 -8.73 -3.71 -5.25
N TYR A 70 -8.40 -3.92 -3.97
CA TYR A 70 -7.40 -3.14 -3.24
C TYR A 70 -6.08 -3.93 -3.14
N ILE A 71 -4.96 -3.25 -3.36
CA ILE A 71 -3.63 -3.83 -3.21
C ILE A 71 -3.12 -3.50 -1.80
N SER A 72 -2.92 -4.51 -0.98
CA SER A 72 -2.17 -4.38 0.28
C SER A 72 -0.67 -4.48 -0.03
N GLN A 73 0.08 -3.44 0.33
CA GLN A 73 1.53 -3.42 0.21
C GLN A 73 2.13 -2.81 1.48
N ASP A 74 3.22 -3.40 1.98
CA ASP A 74 3.95 -2.84 3.11
C ASP A 74 4.58 -1.49 2.71
N MET A 75 4.34 -0.47 3.54
CA MET A 75 4.90 0.87 3.37
C MET A 75 5.86 1.17 4.51
N ILE A 76 7.08 1.55 4.17
CA ILE A 76 8.10 1.99 5.12
C ILE A 76 8.29 3.50 4.93
N SER A 77 8.14 4.26 6.01
CA SER A 77 8.45 5.69 6.00
C SER A 77 9.97 5.89 6.03
N ILE A 78 10.47 6.78 5.19
CA ILE A 78 11.90 7.13 5.11
C ILE A 78 12.08 8.51 5.75
N SER A 79 12.88 8.58 6.83
CA SER A 79 13.27 9.81 7.51
C SER A 79 14.77 10.07 7.33
N PRO A 80 15.20 11.34 7.21
CA PRO A 80 16.63 11.66 7.23
C PRO A 80 17.20 11.58 8.65
N ASP A 81 18.45 11.11 8.79
CA ASP A 81 19.17 11.10 10.07
C ASP A 81 19.56 12.50 10.56
N VAL A 82 19.56 13.49 9.66
CA VAL A 82 19.97 14.87 9.93
C VAL A 82 18.91 15.88 9.47
N SER A 83 18.69 16.92 10.27
CA SER A 83 17.70 17.97 10.01
C SER A 83 18.26 19.09 9.12
N GLY A 84 17.76 19.24 7.89
CA GLY A 84 18.17 20.32 7.00
C GLY A 84 17.16 20.64 5.91
N ARG A 85 17.48 21.66 5.09
CA ARG A 85 16.67 22.04 3.93
C ARG A 85 16.90 21.02 2.80
N ILE A 86 15.81 20.54 2.18
CA ILE A 86 15.90 19.74 0.96
C ILE A 86 16.22 20.69 -0.21
N VAL A 87 17.31 20.41 -0.94
CA VAL A 87 17.73 21.17 -2.12
C VAL A 87 17.36 20.48 -3.44
N GLN A 88 17.21 19.16 -3.42
CA GLN A 88 16.84 18.38 -4.60
C GLN A 88 15.97 17.18 -4.22
N VAL A 89 14.98 16.87 -5.06
CA VAL A 89 14.16 15.66 -5.00
C VAL A 89 14.39 14.91 -6.31
N ASN A 90 14.91 13.68 -6.23
CA ASN A 90 15.41 12.92 -7.39
C ASN A 90 14.43 11.84 -7.85
N VAL A 91 13.26 11.77 -7.21
CA VAL A 91 12.24 10.74 -7.43
C VAL A 91 10.88 11.35 -7.70
N ARG A 92 10.08 10.62 -8.48
CA ARG A 92 8.66 10.88 -8.71
C ARG A 92 7.81 9.78 -8.09
N GLU A 93 6.53 10.08 -7.90
CA GLU A 93 5.56 9.11 -7.39
C GLU A 93 5.52 7.82 -8.24
N ASN A 94 5.37 6.67 -7.57
CA ASN A 94 5.38 5.33 -8.16
C ASN A 94 6.65 4.96 -8.97
N GLN A 95 7.75 5.69 -8.82
CA GLN A 95 9.05 5.32 -9.39
C GLN A 95 9.63 4.10 -8.68
N ARG A 96 10.06 3.10 -9.46
CA ARG A 96 10.89 2.00 -8.94
C ARG A 96 12.30 2.52 -8.66
N VAL A 97 12.77 2.34 -7.43
CA VAL A 97 14.11 2.68 -6.95
C VAL A 97 14.81 1.43 -6.44
N LYS A 98 16.14 1.48 -6.35
CA LYS A 98 17.01 0.42 -5.82
C LYS A 98 17.65 0.86 -4.52
N ALA A 99 18.16 -0.10 -3.74
CA ALA A 99 18.96 0.20 -2.57
C ALA A 99 20.22 0.97 -2.97
N GLY A 100 20.46 2.11 -2.31
CA GLY A 100 21.57 3.03 -2.61
C GLY A 100 21.23 4.17 -3.58
N ASP A 101 20.03 4.20 -4.19
CA ASP A 101 19.61 5.33 -5.02
C ASP A 101 19.40 6.59 -4.15
N ILE A 102 19.95 7.73 -4.59
CA ILE A 102 19.78 9.02 -3.92
C ILE A 102 18.34 9.52 -4.19
N LEU A 103 17.50 9.51 -3.16
CA LEU A 103 16.09 9.89 -3.24
C LEU A 103 15.88 11.41 -3.07
N LEU A 104 16.54 12.00 -2.06
CA LEU A 104 16.52 13.42 -1.73
C LEU A 104 17.94 13.89 -1.39
N VAL A 105 18.23 15.16 -1.63
CA VAL A 105 19.49 15.82 -1.24
C VAL A 105 19.19 16.92 -0.24
N ILE A 106 19.88 16.89 0.90
CA ILE A 106 19.84 17.93 1.94
C ILE A 106 21.00 18.91 1.69
N ASP A 107 20.76 20.19 1.96
CA ASP A 107 21.77 21.26 1.90
C ASP A 107 23.02 20.91 2.72
N PRO A 108 24.19 20.71 2.07
CA PRO A 108 25.42 20.34 2.77
C PRO A 108 26.14 21.53 3.42
N GLU A 109 25.84 22.77 3.03
CA GLU A 109 26.66 23.94 3.39
C GLU A 109 26.77 24.18 4.91
N PRO A 110 25.69 24.09 5.73
CA PRO A 110 25.81 24.25 7.18
C PRO A 110 26.72 23.18 7.82
N TYR A 111 26.69 21.95 7.31
CA TYR A 111 27.53 20.85 7.80
C TYR A 111 28.99 21.02 7.39
N ARG A 112 29.24 21.53 6.18
CA ARG A 112 30.59 21.86 5.72
C ARG A 112 31.21 22.99 6.54
N ILE A 113 30.47 24.06 6.80
CA ILE A 113 30.91 25.16 7.65
C ILE A 113 31.23 24.66 9.07
N ALA A 114 30.39 23.82 9.66
CA ALA A 114 30.64 23.23 10.97
C ALA A 114 31.90 22.33 10.98
N LEU A 115 32.13 21.54 9.93
CA LEU A 115 33.33 20.72 9.76
C LEU A 115 34.59 21.58 9.61
N GLU A 116 34.55 22.64 8.79
CA GLU A 116 35.64 23.58 8.58
C GLU A 116 35.97 24.35 9.87
N GLN A 117 34.96 24.76 10.65
CA GLN A 117 35.13 25.37 11.97
C GLN A 117 35.77 24.41 12.98
N ALA A 118 35.36 23.13 13.01
CA ALA A 118 35.98 22.11 13.87
C ALA A 118 37.45 21.85 13.49
N ASN A 119 37.76 21.79 12.19
CA ASN A 119 39.12 21.66 11.69
C ASN A 119 39.98 22.88 12.03
N ALA A 120 39.43 24.10 11.95
CA ALA A 120 40.10 25.32 12.38
C ALA A 120 40.40 25.31 13.89
N ALA A 121 39.47 24.86 14.73
CA ALA A 121 39.70 24.70 16.17
C ALA A 121 40.83 23.70 16.49
N ILE A 122 40.90 22.58 15.75
CA ILE A 122 42.01 21.62 15.85
C ILE A 122 43.34 22.26 15.42
N ALA A 123 43.35 23.09 14.36
CA ALA A 123 44.54 23.78 13.91
C ALA A 123 45.05 24.78 14.97
N THR A 124 44.16 25.60 15.55
CA THR A 124 44.50 26.51 16.66
C THR A 124 45.08 25.75 17.85
N ALA A 125 44.42 24.67 18.30
CA ALA A 125 44.90 23.86 19.41
C ALA A 125 46.30 23.25 19.17
N ARG A 126 46.64 22.90 17.92
CA ARG A 126 48.00 22.45 17.55
C ARG A 126 49.02 23.57 17.64
N VAL A 127 48.66 24.78 17.20
CA VAL A 127 49.52 25.96 17.34
C VAL A 127 49.75 26.26 18.83
N ASP A 128 48.70 26.28 19.65
CA ASP A 128 48.80 26.52 21.09
C ASP A 128 49.74 25.53 21.81
N VAL A 129 49.68 24.24 21.44
CA VAL A 129 50.60 23.22 21.95
C VAL A 129 52.05 23.50 21.52
N SER A 130 52.28 23.92 20.27
CA SER A 130 53.63 24.25 19.79
C SER A 130 54.20 25.52 20.45
N THR A 131 53.36 26.53 20.70
CA THR A 131 53.73 27.73 21.44
C THR A 131 54.10 27.37 22.88
N LYS A 132 53.25 26.60 23.59
CA LYS A 132 53.53 26.17 24.97
C LYS A 132 54.80 25.32 25.10
N ALA A 133 55.11 24.48 24.12
CA ALA A 133 56.36 23.74 24.08
C ALA A 133 57.58 24.68 23.94
N THR A 134 57.46 25.74 23.14
CA THR A 134 58.48 26.77 22.97
C THR A 134 58.64 27.62 24.23
N ASP A 135 57.54 28.07 24.84
CA ASP A 135 57.52 28.83 26.11
C ASP A 135 58.20 28.06 27.23
N THR A 136 57.98 26.74 27.31
CA THR A 136 58.62 25.86 28.30
C THR A 136 60.15 25.78 28.08
N GLY A 137 60.59 25.78 26.81
CA GLY A 137 62.02 25.84 26.47
C GLY A 137 62.68 27.16 26.88
N SER A 138 62.01 28.28 26.62
CA SER A 138 62.47 29.60 27.07
C SER A 138 62.56 29.70 28.59
N ALA A 139 61.50 29.27 29.30
CA ALA A 139 61.47 29.27 30.77
C ALA A 139 62.58 28.41 31.40
N ALA A 140 62.96 27.30 30.76
CA ALA A 140 64.10 26.49 31.20
C ALA A 140 65.44 27.23 31.05
N ALA A 141 65.62 27.99 29.97
CA ALA A 141 66.81 28.83 29.77
C ALA A 141 66.88 30.01 30.76
N ASP A 142 65.74 30.63 31.06
CA ASP A 142 65.64 31.71 32.07
C ASP A 142 66.03 31.20 33.47
N ILE A 143 65.58 29.99 33.84
CA ILE A 143 65.96 29.34 35.10
C ILE A 143 67.47 29.07 35.16
N GLU A 144 68.07 28.59 34.06
CA GLU A 144 69.52 28.34 34.02
C GLU A 144 70.33 29.63 34.16
N SER A 145 69.91 30.72 33.49
CA SER A 145 70.54 32.04 33.66
C SER A 145 70.44 32.53 35.11
N ALA A 146 69.26 32.41 35.75
CA ALA A 146 69.09 32.80 37.14
C ALA A 146 69.97 31.99 38.11
N ASN A 147 70.16 30.69 37.85
CA ASN A 147 71.06 29.84 38.63
C ASN A 147 72.54 30.22 38.45
N ALA A 148 72.94 30.60 37.24
CA ALA A 148 74.29 31.10 36.94
C ALA A 148 74.55 32.44 37.66
N ASP A 149 73.59 33.36 37.65
CA ASP A 149 73.68 34.64 38.37
C ASP A 149 73.77 34.46 39.89
N ILE A 150 72.98 33.54 40.47
CA ILE A 150 73.08 33.17 41.89
C ILE A 150 74.47 32.60 42.22
N SER A 151 75.00 31.72 41.36
CA SER A 151 76.32 31.11 41.54
C SER A 151 77.45 32.15 41.47
N LEU A 152 77.36 33.11 40.54
CA LEU A 152 78.29 34.23 40.42
C LEU A 152 78.22 35.18 41.63
N ALA A 153 77.00 35.46 42.12
CA ALA A 153 76.79 36.28 43.31
C ALA A 153 77.38 35.62 44.57
N GLN A 154 77.18 34.31 44.76
CA GLN A 154 77.80 33.53 45.83
C GLN A 154 79.33 33.54 45.76
N ALA A 155 79.91 33.22 44.60
CA ALA A 155 81.37 33.25 44.41
C ALA A 155 81.97 34.65 44.65
N THR A 156 81.22 35.72 44.34
CA THR A 156 81.63 37.10 44.57
C THR A 156 81.48 37.52 46.05
N TYR A 157 80.46 37.01 46.75
CA TYR A 157 80.29 37.17 48.20
C TYR A 157 81.42 36.45 48.97
N ASP A 158 81.70 35.20 48.65
CA ASP A 158 82.75 34.41 49.29
C ASP A 158 84.14 35.02 49.07
N ARG A 159 84.42 35.52 47.86
CA ARG A 159 85.64 36.27 47.56
C ARG A 159 85.78 37.50 48.45
N GLN A 160 84.72 38.30 48.60
CA GLN A 160 84.74 39.48 49.48
C GLN A 160 84.96 39.08 50.95
N ASN A 161 84.22 38.09 51.46
CA ASN A 161 84.36 37.57 52.82
C ASN A 161 85.79 37.05 53.10
N ALA A 162 86.41 36.38 52.12
CA ALA A 162 87.80 35.90 52.20
C ALA A 162 88.84 37.04 52.18
N LEU A 163 88.55 38.18 51.55
CA LEU A 163 89.41 39.37 51.59
C LEU A 163 89.30 40.07 52.96
N TRP A 164 88.08 40.32 53.44
CA TRP A 164 87.82 40.90 54.77
C TRP A 164 88.49 40.11 55.89
N LYS A 165 88.41 38.76 55.87
CA LYS A 165 89.08 37.89 56.84
C LYS A 165 90.61 37.94 56.79
N LYS A 166 91.21 38.43 55.70
CA LYS A 166 92.66 38.60 55.55
C LYS A 166 93.17 39.98 55.98
N GLY A 167 92.28 40.89 56.41
CA GLY A 167 92.65 42.20 56.94
C GLY A 167 93.01 43.24 55.87
N PHE A 168 92.45 43.10 54.66
CA PHE A 168 92.42 44.12 53.61
C PHE A 168 91.04 44.76 53.54
#